data_AF-I4DBP9-F1
#
_entry.id   AF-I4DBP9-F1
#
_cell.length_a   1.000
_cell.length_b   1.000
_cell.length_c   1.000
_cell.angle_alpha   90.00
_cell.angle_beta   90.00
_cell.angle_gamma   90.00
#
_symmetry.space_group_name_H-M   'P 1'
#
loop_
_entity.id
_entity.type
_entity.pdbx_description
1 polymer ?
#
loop_
_entity_poly.entity_id
_entity_poly.type
_entity_poly.pdbx_seq_one_letter_code
_entity_poly.pdbx_strand_id
1 'polypeptide(L)'
;MSVLVIVFLLIGMIPGIASASTNDGSTWLAWLSFATSDDSTLIAGETSNVNVQLWDNNSNPFSGSVASATITDSNGVSKLFQVSGSSGNYTINNVTLQNAGDYQLVIREGALGTALASGTLTVLNAKALATAPLVLNANNTITVKVTDSNGNPLTQRSGTVDGSLVGASSSSYTTLSDGTFTFTMTPTQLGNVNVLYAGHIIGTIVVQQAYTQNTRIGGPSQDNVSLAISVAQTGWASGSANVILTRDDQFSDALAAAPLSKKLDAPILMTNSSKLDDRTLAEIQSLGAKNIYIVGGTVAVSQTIQDSLSSQYTVTRIAGQQAYDTAAQISAKVGIDSTQTVYIANYAAIPDAIAISAFAAEQGSPILLTERDSVPSSTAKALTDLKASNVVLLGGTAVIGTSVENELGSQYNVKRWGGYDQYDTQNIIFQNLFNTQKPQTPLYFASGLVRQGDVTSGNPKGDALVTAALAAKQGGFVAMIPQNSLPSSLNYFLLFNKGYIKQSTVVGNYNGVSLDLENQLNQLLAH
;
A
#
# COMPACT_ATOMS: atom_id res chain seq x y z
N MET A 1 38.36 -38.38 36.43
CA MET A 1 36.95 -38.81 36.27
C MET A 1 36.40 -38.06 35.08
N SER A 2 36.19 -38.79 33.99
CA SER A 2 35.98 -38.24 32.66
C SER A 2 34.55 -37.71 32.48
N VAL A 3 34.48 -36.55 31.85
CA VAL A 3 33.29 -35.86 31.33
C VAL A 3 32.65 -36.72 30.25
N LEU A 4 31.33 -36.98 30.32
CA LEU A 4 30.56 -37.52 29.20
C LEU A 4 29.73 -36.40 28.58
N VAL A 5 30.20 -35.93 27.43
CA VAL A 5 29.56 -34.98 26.54
C VAL A 5 28.35 -35.67 25.90
N ILE A 6 27.14 -35.14 26.13
CA ILE A 6 25.95 -35.52 25.37
C ILE A 6 25.99 -34.72 24.06
N VAL A 7 26.39 -35.40 22.99
CA VAL A 7 26.40 -34.86 21.63
C VAL A 7 24.96 -34.88 21.12
N PHE A 8 24.36 -33.70 20.94
CA PHE A 8 23.18 -33.52 20.10
C PHE A 8 23.58 -33.76 18.64
N LEU A 9 23.16 -34.88 18.07
CA LEU A 9 23.25 -35.14 16.64
C LEU A 9 22.10 -34.39 15.96
N LEU A 10 22.44 -33.25 15.34
CA LEU A 10 21.62 -32.65 14.28
C LEU A 10 21.57 -33.64 13.11
N ILE A 11 20.45 -34.32 12.91
CA ILE A 11 20.18 -35.09 11.70
C ILE A 11 19.48 -34.13 10.73
N GLY A 12 20.10 -33.90 9.56
CA GLY A 12 19.51 -33.13 8.48
C GLY A 12 18.20 -33.76 8.03
N MET A 13 17.14 -32.96 8.04
CA MET A 13 15.79 -33.34 7.63
C MET A 13 15.74 -33.52 6.11
N ILE A 14 15.59 -34.76 5.66
CA ILE A 14 15.04 -35.10 4.36
C ILE A 14 13.61 -35.62 4.63
N PRO A 15 12.57 -35.13 3.94
CA PRO A 15 11.23 -35.71 4.08
C PRO A 15 11.26 -37.15 3.58
N GLY A 16 11.01 -38.09 4.49
CA GLY A 16 10.87 -39.50 4.16
C GLY A 16 12.03 -40.35 4.68
N ILE A 17 11.66 -41.26 5.61
CA ILE A 17 12.43 -42.41 6.10
C ILE A 17 13.48 -42.07 7.18
N ALA A 18 13.14 -42.38 8.43
CA ALA A 18 14.09 -42.53 9.53
C ALA A 18 13.97 -43.95 10.12
N SER A 19 15.09 -44.63 10.31
CA SER A 19 15.17 -46.03 10.73
C SER A 19 15.62 -46.17 12.18
N ALA A 20 15.05 -47.15 12.89
CA ALA A 20 15.66 -47.74 14.09
C ALA A 20 16.35 -49.06 13.69
N SER A 21 17.59 -49.28 14.15
CA SER A 21 18.44 -50.44 13.80
C SER A 21 18.79 -51.26 15.03
N THR A 22 18.33 -52.52 15.08
CA THR A 22 19.02 -53.65 15.72
C THR A 22 18.63 -54.95 14.98
N ASN A 23 19.60 -55.61 14.34
CA ASN A 23 19.45 -56.88 13.62
C ASN A 23 19.54 -58.07 14.59
N ASP A 24 18.41 -58.59 15.06
CA ASP A 24 18.34 -59.82 15.87
C ASP A 24 17.39 -60.90 15.30
N GLY A 25 16.83 -60.69 14.10
CA GLY A 25 15.92 -61.64 13.44
C GLY A 25 14.47 -61.60 13.96
N SER A 26 14.15 -60.67 14.85
CA SER A 26 12.77 -60.33 15.23
C SER A 26 12.04 -59.58 14.10
N THR A 27 10.70 -59.52 14.10
CA THR A 27 9.87 -58.75 13.14
C THR A 27 9.27 -57.50 13.80
N TRP A 28 10.09 -56.77 14.55
CA TRP A 28 9.63 -55.59 15.31
C TRP A 28 9.33 -54.39 14.41
N LEU A 29 8.53 -53.46 14.93
CA LEU A 29 8.24 -52.19 14.30
C LEU A 29 9.54 -51.40 14.02
N ALA A 30 9.77 -50.99 12.76
CA ALA A 30 11.02 -50.36 12.37
C ALA A 30 10.85 -48.92 11.83
N TRP A 31 9.95 -48.70 10.87
CA TRP A 31 9.67 -47.35 10.37
C TRP A 31 8.22 -47.19 9.96
N LEU A 32 7.85 -45.93 9.71
CA LEU A 32 6.55 -45.55 9.18
C LEU A 32 6.70 -44.76 7.88
N SER A 33 5.69 -44.84 7.03
CA SER A 33 5.45 -43.95 5.91
C SER A 33 4.02 -43.44 5.97
N PHE A 34 3.76 -42.24 5.47
CA PHE A 34 2.40 -41.75 5.32
C PHE A 34 1.73 -42.42 4.11
N ALA A 35 0.44 -42.72 4.20
CA ALA A 35 -0.28 -43.36 3.10
C ALA A 35 -0.40 -42.41 1.89
N THR A 36 -0.55 -41.12 2.15
CA THR A 36 -0.52 -40.03 1.16
C THR A 36 0.28 -38.83 1.67
N SER A 37 0.58 -37.87 0.80
CA SER A 37 1.15 -36.58 1.22
C SER A 37 0.23 -35.82 2.18
N ASP A 38 -1.08 -35.93 2.00
CA ASP A 38 -2.10 -35.25 2.80
C ASP A 38 -2.15 -35.82 4.23
N ASP A 39 -1.79 -37.08 4.43
CA ASP A 39 -1.66 -37.67 5.77
C ASP A 39 -0.46 -37.12 6.54
N SER A 40 0.52 -36.52 5.86
CA SER A 40 1.68 -35.88 6.49
C SER A 40 1.50 -34.37 6.75
N THR A 41 0.46 -33.77 6.17
CA THR A 41 0.21 -32.32 6.20
C THR A 41 -1.19 -32.02 6.73
N LEU A 42 -1.28 -31.35 7.87
CA LEU A 42 -2.55 -31.02 8.52
C LEU A 42 -2.79 -29.50 8.51
N ILE A 43 -4.03 -29.10 8.78
CA ILE A 43 -4.39 -27.69 8.96
C ILE A 43 -4.66 -27.41 10.44
N ALA A 44 -4.14 -26.30 10.94
CA ALA A 44 -4.32 -25.88 12.32
C ALA A 44 -5.81 -25.78 12.70
N GLY A 45 -6.17 -26.39 13.83
CA GLY A 45 -7.53 -26.46 14.37
C GLY A 45 -8.44 -27.52 13.73
N GLU A 46 -8.11 -28.03 12.55
CA GLU A 46 -8.91 -29.06 11.87
C GLU A 46 -8.74 -30.41 12.57
N THR A 47 -9.81 -31.19 12.63
CA THR A 47 -9.77 -32.56 13.14
C THR A 47 -9.71 -33.54 11.98
N SER A 48 -8.62 -34.30 11.90
CA SER A 48 -8.35 -35.22 10.79
C SER A 48 -7.89 -36.58 11.29
N ASN A 49 -8.09 -37.60 10.46
CA ASN A 49 -7.41 -38.88 10.64
C ASN A 49 -6.08 -38.85 9.90
N VAL A 50 -5.05 -39.46 10.47
CA VAL A 50 -3.72 -39.59 9.84
C VAL A 50 -3.49 -41.05 9.52
N ASN A 51 -3.39 -41.39 8.22
CA ASN A 51 -3.15 -42.75 7.78
C ASN A 51 -1.65 -42.99 7.55
N VAL A 52 -1.14 -44.05 8.16
CA VAL A 52 0.26 -44.46 8.08
C VAL A 52 0.37 -45.92 7.69
N GLN A 53 1.44 -46.23 6.98
CA GLN A 53 1.91 -47.58 6.75
C GLN A 53 3.09 -47.87 7.67
N LEU A 54 3.01 -48.98 8.41
CA LEU A 54 4.05 -49.42 9.34
C LEU A 54 4.76 -50.65 8.78
N TRP A 55 6.07 -50.68 8.95
CA TRP A 55 6.93 -51.71 8.38
C TRP A 55 7.81 -52.33 9.45
N ASP A 56 8.05 -53.63 9.34
CA ASP A 56 9.03 -54.32 10.17
C ASP A 56 10.47 -54.11 9.64
N ASN A 57 11.45 -54.51 10.45
CA ASN A 57 12.88 -54.44 10.09
C ASN A 57 13.29 -55.25 8.84
N ASN A 58 12.42 -56.14 8.35
CA ASN A 58 12.62 -56.92 7.13
C ASN A 58 11.88 -56.31 5.91
N SER A 59 11.33 -55.11 6.05
CA SER A 59 10.55 -54.42 5.00
C SER A 59 9.22 -55.11 4.66
N ASN A 60 8.67 -55.93 5.54
CA ASN A 60 7.32 -56.45 5.40
C ASN A 60 6.30 -55.54 6.11
N PRO A 61 5.02 -55.54 5.69
CA PRO A 61 3.96 -54.84 6.41
C PRO A 61 3.88 -55.30 7.87
N PHE A 62 3.96 -54.36 8.81
CA PHE A 62 3.99 -54.65 10.24
C PHE A 62 2.68 -55.29 10.73
N SER A 63 2.77 -56.48 11.31
CA SER A 63 1.62 -57.28 11.73
C SER A 63 1.29 -57.22 13.24
N GLY A 64 2.12 -56.52 14.04
CA GLY A 64 1.93 -56.40 15.48
C GLY A 64 0.83 -55.42 15.89
N SER A 65 0.52 -55.34 17.19
CA SER A 65 -0.54 -54.46 17.71
C SER A 65 -0.02 -53.08 18.10
N VAL A 66 -0.74 -52.05 17.66
CA VAL A 66 -0.48 -50.63 17.98
C VAL A 66 -1.75 -50.03 18.57
N ALA A 67 -1.69 -49.62 19.84
CA ALA A 67 -2.84 -49.05 20.53
C ALA A 67 -2.87 -47.51 20.50
N SER A 68 -1.71 -46.86 20.37
CA SER A 68 -1.62 -45.41 20.49
C SER A 68 -0.42 -44.80 19.76
N ALA A 69 -0.57 -43.53 19.41
CA ALA A 69 0.49 -42.67 18.90
C ALA A 69 0.68 -41.46 19.79
N THR A 70 1.90 -40.95 19.89
CA THR A 70 2.21 -39.68 20.54
C THR A 70 2.59 -38.66 19.48
N ILE A 71 1.98 -37.48 19.53
CA ILE A 71 2.36 -36.34 18.69
C ILE A 71 2.89 -35.23 19.59
N THR A 72 4.10 -34.75 19.30
CA THR A 72 4.84 -33.81 20.15
C THR A 72 5.15 -32.54 19.38
N ASP A 73 4.87 -31.38 19.99
CA ASP A 73 5.19 -30.08 19.41
C ASP A 73 6.68 -29.70 19.59
N SER A 74 7.08 -28.57 19.01
CA SER A 74 8.45 -28.05 19.09
C SER A 74 8.90 -27.64 20.50
N ASN A 75 7.96 -27.46 21.43
CA ASN A 75 8.23 -27.17 22.84
C ASN A 75 8.33 -28.46 23.69
N GLY A 76 8.17 -29.63 23.08
CA GLY A 76 8.21 -30.91 23.76
C GLY A 76 6.88 -31.32 24.41
N VAL A 77 5.78 -30.64 24.12
CA VAL A 77 4.45 -30.99 24.66
C VAL A 77 3.85 -32.12 23.82
N SER A 78 3.67 -33.27 24.46
CA SER A 78 3.16 -34.49 23.84
C SER A 78 1.67 -34.73 24.12
N LYS A 79 0.93 -35.17 23.09
CA LYS A 79 -0.45 -35.65 23.20
C LYS A 79 -0.58 -37.08 22.69
N LEU A 80 -1.40 -37.87 23.37
CA LEU A 80 -1.68 -39.27 23.03
C LEU A 80 -2.95 -39.37 22.16
N PHE A 81 -2.88 -40.16 21.10
CA PHE A 81 -3.98 -40.42 20.16
C PHE A 81 -4.21 -41.92 20.02
N GLN A 82 -5.47 -42.29 19.80
CA GLN A 82 -5.86 -43.69 19.57
C GLN A 82 -5.51 -44.11 18.15
N VAL A 83 -4.93 -45.30 18.03
CA VAL A 83 -4.58 -45.89 16.74
C VAL A 83 -5.47 -47.10 16.48
N SER A 84 -5.98 -47.20 15.26
CA SER A 84 -6.75 -48.36 14.78
C SER A 84 -6.14 -48.87 13.48
N GLY A 85 -6.31 -50.15 13.17
CA GLY A 85 -5.79 -50.76 11.95
C GLY A 85 -5.00 -52.03 12.23
N SER A 86 -4.49 -52.63 11.16
CA SER A 86 -3.75 -53.89 11.20
C SER A 86 -3.01 -54.12 9.88
N SER A 87 -2.14 -55.14 9.84
CA SER A 87 -1.53 -55.63 8.60
C SER A 87 -0.82 -54.51 7.82
N GLY A 88 -0.01 -53.74 8.54
CA GLY A 88 0.76 -52.63 8.01
C GLY A 88 0.00 -51.33 7.80
N ASN A 89 -1.34 -51.30 7.84
CA ASN A 89 -2.12 -50.08 7.59
C ASN A 89 -2.82 -49.62 8.87
N TYR A 90 -2.50 -48.40 9.31
CA TYR A 90 -2.98 -47.85 10.58
C TYR A 90 -3.48 -46.41 10.41
N THR A 91 -4.45 -46.04 11.24
CA THR A 91 -5.06 -44.72 11.28
C THR A 91 -4.95 -44.17 12.69
N ILE A 92 -4.35 -42.99 12.83
CA ILE A 92 -4.36 -42.22 14.07
C ILE A 92 -5.63 -41.36 14.03
N ASN A 93 -6.52 -41.60 15.00
CA ASN A 93 -7.88 -41.07 14.95
C ASN A 93 -7.99 -39.69 15.59
N ASN A 94 -8.80 -38.82 14.97
CA ASN A 94 -9.23 -37.53 15.52
C ASN A 94 -8.07 -36.62 15.98
N VAL A 95 -7.06 -36.47 15.13
CA VAL A 95 -5.92 -35.58 15.36
C VAL A 95 -6.36 -34.14 15.17
N THR A 96 -6.26 -33.34 16.22
CA THR A 96 -6.48 -31.88 16.19
C THR A 96 -5.28 -31.16 16.79
N LEU A 97 -4.58 -30.38 15.98
CA LEU A 97 -3.40 -29.61 16.37
C LEU A 97 -3.67 -28.13 16.15
N GLN A 98 -3.50 -27.30 17.18
CA GLN A 98 -3.98 -25.91 17.17
C GLN A 98 -3.01 -24.92 16.52
N ASN A 99 -1.72 -25.23 16.51
CA ASN A 99 -0.69 -24.29 16.05
C ASN A 99 0.03 -24.87 14.82
N ALA A 100 0.34 -24.01 13.85
CA ALA A 100 1.21 -24.38 12.74
C ALA A 100 2.64 -24.69 13.20
N GLY A 101 3.33 -25.55 12.46
CA GLY A 101 4.69 -26.00 12.73
C GLY A 101 4.86 -27.50 12.52
N ASP A 102 6.08 -27.97 12.74
CA ASP A 102 6.40 -29.40 12.64
C ASP A 102 6.19 -30.09 13.98
N TYR A 103 5.57 -31.27 13.92
CA TYR A 103 5.28 -32.12 15.05
C TYR A 103 5.92 -33.49 14.85
N GLN A 104 6.49 -34.03 15.92
CA GLN A 104 7.03 -35.38 15.92
C GLN A 104 5.93 -36.38 16.26
N LEU A 105 5.58 -37.22 15.28
CA LEU A 105 4.71 -38.37 15.43
C LEU A 105 5.56 -39.58 15.82
N VAL A 106 5.21 -40.25 16.91
CA VAL A 106 5.85 -41.47 17.39
C VAL A 106 4.80 -42.55 17.63
N ILE A 107 5.01 -43.72 17.04
CA ILE A 107 4.20 -44.91 17.22
C ILE A 107 5.06 -45.98 17.90
N ARG A 108 4.50 -46.63 18.93
CA ARG A 108 5.18 -47.68 19.70
C ARG A 108 4.44 -49.00 19.57
N GLU A 109 5.19 -50.08 19.52
CA GLU A 109 4.68 -51.44 19.53
C GLU A 109 4.22 -51.83 20.95
N GLY A 110 2.93 -52.15 21.15
CA GLY A 110 2.39 -52.57 22.45
C GLY A 110 2.35 -51.50 23.57
N ALA A 111 1.81 -51.87 24.75
CA ALA A 111 1.53 -50.94 25.85
C ALA A 111 2.78 -50.43 26.63
N LEU A 112 3.95 -51.04 26.41
CA LEU A 112 5.23 -50.72 27.08
C LEU A 112 6.43 -50.72 26.10
N GLY A 113 6.18 -50.49 24.80
CA GLY A 113 7.06 -50.87 23.67
C GLY A 113 8.53 -50.46 23.68
N THR A 114 9.39 -51.43 23.34
CA THR A 114 10.85 -51.32 23.13
C THR A 114 11.24 -50.83 21.72
N ALA A 115 10.37 -50.99 20.73
CA ALA A 115 10.55 -50.55 19.34
C ALA A 115 9.56 -49.43 18.97
N LEU A 116 10.01 -48.47 18.17
CA LEU A 116 9.21 -47.32 17.74
C LEU A 116 9.45 -46.97 16.28
N ALA A 117 8.44 -46.41 15.64
CA ALA A 117 8.54 -45.71 14.36
C ALA A 117 8.17 -44.25 14.56
N SER A 118 8.87 -43.35 13.85
CA SER A 118 8.61 -41.91 13.94
C SER A 118 8.50 -41.27 12.57
N GLY A 119 7.75 -40.18 12.51
CA GLY A 119 7.61 -39.33 11.33
C GLY A 119 7.34 -37.89 11.75
N THR A 120 7.41 -36.98 10.78
CA THR A 120 7.08 -35.56 10.98
C THR A 120 5.73 -35.26 10.37
N LEU A 121 4.84 -34.67 11.16
CA LEU A 121 3.61 -34.03 10.67
C LEU A 121 3.88 -32.54 10.53
N THR A 122 3.55 -31.96 9.38
CA THR A 122 3.61 -30.50 9.19
C THR A 122 2.20 -29.93 9.30
N VAL A 123 2.00 -28.98 10.21
CA VAL A 123 0.73 -28.29 10.39
C VAL A 123 0.83 -26.91 9.75
N LEU A 124 -0.07 -26.60 8.82
CA LEU A 124 -0.13 -25.34 8.11
C LEU A 124 -1.28 -24.46 8.63
N ASN A 125 -1.14 -23.14 8.46
CA ASN A 125 -2.23 -22.22 8.69
C ASN A 125 -3.13 -22.14 7.46
N ALA A 126 -4.45 -22.05 7.67
CA ALA A 126 -5.35 -21.64 6.61
C ALA A 126 -5.31 -20.12 6.40
N LYS A 127 -5.60 -19.68 5.18
CA LYS A 127 -5.63 -18.28 4.75
C LYS A 127 -6.86 -18.04 3.88
N ALA A 128 -7.52 -16.91 4.08
CA ALA A 128 -8.62 -16.45 3.23
C ALA A 128 -8.22 -15.20 2.42
N LEU A 129 -8.64 -15.18 1.16
CA LEU A 129 -8.49 -14.05 0.23
C LEU A 129 -9.86 -13.71 -0.36
N ALA A 130 -10.38 -12.52 -0.05
CA ALA A 130 -11.63 -12.03 -0.62
C ALA A 130 -11.39 -11.27 -1.94
N THR A 131 -12.34 -11.33 -2.87
CA THR A 131 -12.25 -10.64 -4.16
C THR A 131 -12.38 -9.12 -4.08
N ALA A 132 -13.01 -8.60 -3.02
CA ALA A 132 -13.25 -7.18 -2.81
C ALA A 132 -13.56 -6.88 -1.32
N PRO A 133 -13.43 -5.62 -0.87
CA PRO A 133 -14.03 -5.18 0.38
C PRO A 133 -15.57 -5.19 0.30
N LEU A 134 -16.23 -5.01 1.45
CA LEU A 134 -17.67 -4.82 1.55
C LEU A 134 -18.02 -3.33 1.55
N VAL A 135 -19.23 -2.99 1.09
CA VAL A 135 -19.77 -1.64 1.06
C VAL A 135 -20.89 -1.50 2.09
N LEU A 136 -20.78 -0.46 2.91
CA LEU A 136 -21.72 -0.09 3.97
C LEU A 136 -23.11 0.19 3.38
N ASN A 137 -24.14 -0.39 3.98
CA ASN A 137 -25.54 -0.27 3.60
C ASN A 137 -25.86 -0.74 2.16
N ALA A 138 -24.96 -1.49 1.53
CA ALA A 138 -25.17 -2.08 0.21
C ALA A 138 -25.27 -3.60 0.30
N ASN A 139 -26.01 -4.21 -0.61
CA ASN A 139 -26.07 -5.66 -0.73
C ASN A 139 -24.85 -6.17 -1.50
N ASN A 140 -23.83 -6.66 -0.78
CA ASN A 140 -22.56 -7.07 -1.37
C ASN A 140 -22.57 -8.55 -1.70
N THR A 141 -22.01 -8.93 -2.86
CA THR A 141 -21.73 -10.33 -3.20
C THR A 141 -20.23 -10.52 -3.32
N ILE A 142 -19.63 -11.29 -2.42
CA ILE A 142 -18.17 -11.48 -2.31
C ILE A 142 -17.82 -12.94 -2.50
N THR A 143 -16.77 -13.20 -3.28
CA THR A 143 -16.14 -14.52 -3.38
C THR A 143 -14.90 -14.55 -2.50
N VAL A 144 -14.72 -15.64 -1.75
CA VAL A 144 -13.57 -15.87 -0.89
C VAL A 144 -12.87 -17.15 -1.34
N LYS A 145 -11.56 -17.07 -1.54
CA LYS A 145 -10.67 -18.22 -1.75
C LYS A 145 -10.01 -18.60 -0.43
N VAL A 146 -10.09 -19.87 -0.06
CA VAL A 146 -9.44 -20.41 1.13
C VAL A 146 -8.32 -21.36 0.70
N THR A 147 -7.12 -21.13 1.23
CA THR A 147 -5.92 -21.93 0.95
C THR A 147 -5.20 -22.30 2.23
N ASP A 148 -4.27 -23.26 2.16
CA ASP A 148 -3.21 -23.38 3.16
C ASP A 148 -2.18 -22.22 3.02
N SER A 149 -1.17 -22.19 3.88
CA SER A 149 -0.11 -21.19 3.87
C SER A 149 0.83 -21.29 2.67
N ASN A 150 0.79 -22.41 1.93
CA ASN A 150 1.55 -22.64 0.71
C ASN A 150 0.77 -22.24 -0.55
N GLY A 151 -0.51 -21.88 -0.40
CA GLY A 151 -1.39 -21.46 -1.49
C GLY A 151 -2.21 -22.60 -2.12
N ASN A 152 -2.16 -23.82 -1.56
CA ASN A 152 -2.98 -24.92 -2.06
C ASN A 152 -4.44 -24.72 -1.63
N PRO A 153 -5.43 -24.90 -2.52
CA PRO A 153 -6.83 -24.74 -2.17
C PRO A 153 -7.30 -25.74 -1.11
N LEU A 154 -8.01 -25.26 -0.09
CA LEU A 154 -8.70 -26.12 0.88
C LEU A 154 -10.10 -26.43 0.35
N THR A 155 -10.27 -27.61 -0.24
CA THR A 155 -11.48 -27.99 -0.98
C THR A 155 -12.50 -28.70 -0.11
N GLN A 156 -13.80 -28.44 -0.35
CA GLN A 156 -14.90 -29.06 0.39
C GLN A 156 -14.80 -28.88 1.91
N ARG A 157 -14.33 -27.70 2.33
CA ARG A 157 -14.09 -27.35 3.73
C ARG A 157 -15.06 -26.26 4.18
N SER A 158 -15.60 -26.42 5.38
CA SER A 158 -16.56 -25.47 5.95
C SER A 158 -15.86 -24.38 6.78
N GLY A 159 -16.12 -23.12 6.42
CA GLY A 159 -15.70 -21.93 7.15
C GLY A 159 -16.90 -21.08 7.57
N THR A 160 -16.69 -20.10 8.45
CA THR A 160 -17.72 -19.14 8.88
C THR A 160 -17.32 -17.73 8.50
N VAL A 161 -18.24 -16.98 7.91
CA VAL A 161 -18.12 -15.53 7.75
C VAL A 161 -18.88 -14.88 8.90
N ASP A 162 -18.17 -14.15 9.75
CA ASP A 162 -18.71 -13.49 10.93
C ASP A 162 -18.87 -11.98 10.70
N GLY A 163 -20.12 -11.56 10.53
CA GLY A 163 -20.53 -10.17 10.29
C GLY A 163 -20.96 -9.41 11.55
N SER A 164 -20.85 -10.02 12.73
CA SER A 164 -21.41 -9.46 13.97
C SER A 164 -20.87 -8.07 14.32
N LEU A 165 -19.58 -7.82 14.09
CA LEU A 165 -18.91 -6.54 14.35
C LEU A 165 -19.32 -5.40 13.41
N VAL A 166 -20.05 -5.69 12.33
CA VAL A 166 -20.46 -4.73 11.32
C VAL A 166 -21.98 -4.63 11.17
N GLY A 167 -22.70 -5.14 12.19
CA GLY A 167 -24.17 -5.13 12.22
C GLY A 167 -24.79 -6.01 11.14
N ALA A 168 -24.13 -7.12 10.76
CA ALA A 168 -24.62 -8.14 9.85
C ALA A 168 -24.69 -9.52 10.52
N SER A 169 -25.37 -10.47 9.89
CA SER A 169 -25.44 -11.86 10.36
C SER A 169 -24.17 -12.64 10.04
N SER A 170 -23.94 -13.71 10.79
CA SER A 170 -22.85 -14.66 10.58
C SER A 170 -23.39 -15.95 9.95
N SER A 171 -22.65 -16.55 9.02
CA SER A 171 -23.11 -17.73 8.27
C SER A 171 -21.94 -18.61 7.84
N SER A 172 -22.20 -19.92 7.74
CA SER A 172 -21.19 -20.90 7.33
C SER A 172 -21.31 -21.26 5.86
N TYR A 173 -20.17 -21.49 5.22
CA TYR A 173 -20.04 -21.80 3.80
C TYR A 173 -19.05 -22.93 3.59
N THR A 174 -19.31 -23.78 2.60
CA THR A 174 -18.40 -24.86 2.21
C THR A 174 -17.71 -24.49 0.91
N THR A 175 -16.39 -24.62 0.86
CA THR A 175 -15.60 -24.33 -0.34
C THR A 175 -15.87 -25.33 -1.47
N LEU A 176 -15.80 -24.85 -2.71
CA LEU A 176 -15.85 -25.64 -3.93
C LEU A 176 -14.55 -26.43 -4.12
N SER A 177 -14.47 -27.18 -5.23
CA SER A 177 -13.27 -27.94 -5.63
C SER A 177 -12.06 -27.06 -5.92
N ASP A 178 -12.25 -25.77 -6.15
CA ASP A 178 -11.18 -24.80 -6.26
C ASP A 178 -10.91 -24.07 -4.94
N GLY A 179 -11.52 -24.44 -3.82
CA GLY A 179 -11.33 -23.75 -2.54
C GLY A 179 -12.05 -22.40 -2.43
N THR A 180 -12.98 -22.05 -3.33
CA THR A 180 -13.76 -20.81 -3.23
C THR A 180 -15.15 -21.00 -2.64
N PHE A 181 -15.74 -19.96 -2.08
CA PHE A 181 -17.19 -19.86 -1.84
C PHE A 181 -17.65 -18.42 -2.06
N THR A 182 -18.95 -18.22 -2.30
CA THR A 182 -19.56 -16.90 -2.48
C THR A 182 -20.62 -16.68 -1.41
N PHE A 183 -20.65 -15.47 -0.84
CA PHE A 183 -21.67 -15.05 0.11
C PHE A 183 -22.23 -13.68 -0.24
N THR A 184 -23.38 -13.37 0.34
CA THR A 184 -24.02 -12.06 0.24
C THR A 184 -24.19 -11.44 1.62
N MET A 185 -23.90 -10.14 1.77
CA MET A 185 -24.00 -9.43 3.06
C MET A 185 -24.31 -7.94 2.89
N THR A 186 -25.15 -7.41 3.79
CA THR A 186 -25.42 -5.98 3.93
C THR A 186 -24.95 -5.48 5.29
N PRO A 187 -23.70 -5.01 5.43
CA PRO A 187 -23.20 -4.45 6.67
C PRO A 187 -23.84 -3.08 6.95
N THR A 188 -24.12 -2.79 8.21
CA THR A 188 -24.74 -1.51 8.65
C THR A 188 -23.78 -0.63 9.46
N GLN A 189 -22.59 -1.14 9.77
CA GLN A 189 -21.53 -0.41 10.47
C GLN A 189 -20.18 -0.62 9.78
N LEU A 190 -19.28 0.35 9.94
CA LEU A 190 -17.88 0.20 9.52
C LEU A 190 -17.15 -0.76 10.47
N GLY A 191 -16.21 -1.51 9.93
CA GLY A 191 -15.43 -2.48 10.70
C GLY A 191 -14.93 -3.61 9.82
N ASN A 192 -14.61 -4.75 10.45
CA ASN A 192 -14.11 -5.93 9.76
C ASN A 192 -15.10 -7.08 9.91
N VAL A 193 -15.31 -7.79 8.80
CA VAL A 193 -15.92 -9.12 8.78
C VAL A 193 -14.80 -10.15 8.88
N ASN A 194 -14.91 -11.07 9.81
CA ASN A 194 -13.91 -12.12 9.99
C ASN A 194 -14.29 -13.35 9.16
N VAL A 195 -13.30 -13.94 8.48
CA VAL A 195 -13.43 -15.28 7.89
C VAL A 195 -12.73 -16.25 8.85
N LEU A 196 -13.51 -17.16 9.41
CA LEU A 196 -13.05 -18.15 10.37
C LEU A 196 -12.99 -19.53 9.74
N TYR A 197 -11.95 -20.29 10.09
CA TYR A 197 -11.81 -21.69 9.78
C TYR A 197 -11.29 -22.44 11.00
N ALA A 198 -11.95 -23.53 11.37
CA ALA A 198 -11.60 -24.35 12.53
C ALA A 198 -11.33 -23.53 13.82
N GLY A 199 -12.16 -22.51 14.09
CA GLY A 199 -12.06 -21.64 15.26
C GLY A 199 -11.03 -20.51 15.17
N HIS A 200 -10.26 -20.42 14.08
CA HIS A 200 -9.24 -19.40 13.87
C HIS A 200 -9.69 -18.36 12.85
N ILE A 201 -9.34 -17.08 13.05
CA ILE A 201 -9.49 -16.05 12.02
C ILE A 201 -8.40 -16.27 10.98
N ILE A 202 -8.80 -16.56 9.74
CA ILE A 202 -7.91 -16.85 8.61
C ILE A 202 -7.87 -15.71 7.58
N GLY A 203 -8.73 -14.71 7.73
CA GLY A 203 -8.74 -13.49 6.95
C GLY A 203 -9.80 -12.52 7.44
N THR A 204 -9.68 -11.26 7.02
CA THR A 204 -10.61 -10.19 7.36
C THR A 204 -11.02 -9.43 6.10
N ILE A 205 -12.30 -9.05 6.00
CA ILE A 205 -12.85 -8.27 4.90
C ILE A 205 -13.30 -6.93 5.49
N VAL A 206 -12.71 -5.84 5.03
CA VAL A 206 -13.03 -4.48 5.52
C VAL A 206 -14.38 -4.03 4.94
N VAL A 207 -15.23 -3.45 5.79
CA VAL A 207 -16.42 -2.70 5.36
C VAL A 207 -16.05 -1.25 5.14
N GLN A 208 -16.32 -0.75 3.94
CA GLN A 208 -16.02 0.60 3.47
C GLN A 208 -17.29 1.37 3.16
N GLN A 209 -17.19 2.69 3.04
CA GLN A 209 -18.32 3.48 2.56
C GLN A 209 -18.49 3.30 1.05
N ALA A 210 -19.73 3.44 0.57
CA ALA A 210 -20.02 3.49 -0.86
C ALA A 210 -19.25 4.64 -1.51
N TYR A 211 -18.82 4.42 -2.75
CA TYR A 211 -18.16 5.47 -3.50
C TYR A 211 -19.11 6.63 -3.79
N THR A 212 -18.61 7.85 -3.62
CA THR A 212 -19.32 9.06 -4.04
C THR A 212 -18.44 9.92 -4.95
N GLN A 213 -18.96 10.25 -6.12
CA GLN A 213 -18.37 11.32 -6.95
C GLN A 213 -18.85 12.67 -6.43
N ASN A 214 -17.90 13.52 -6.03
CA ASN A 214 -18.18 14.90 -5.65
C ASN A 214 -18.35 15.78 -6.90
N THR A 215 -19.01 16.92 -6.73
CA THR A 215 -19.15 17.91 -7.81
C THR A 215 -17.78 18.42 -8.26
N ARG A 216 -17.59 18.51 -9.58
CA ARG A 216 -16.40 19.10 -10.21
C ARG A 216 -16.07 20.48 -9.65
N ILE A 217 -14.79 20.72 -9.39
CA ILE A 217 -14.24 22.03 -9.00
C ILE A 217 -13.68 22.73 -10.23
N GLY A 218 -14.04 23.99 -10.45
CA GLY A 218 -13.47 24.82 -11.51
C GLY A 218 -13.93 24.47 -12.94
N GLY A 219 -15.09 23.82 -13.09
CA GLY A 219 -15.68 23.54 -14.41
C GLY A 219 -15.79 24.77 -15.33
N PRO A 220 -16.26 25.93 -14.82
CA PRO A 220 -16.32 27.19 -15.58
C PRO A 220 -15.01 27.99 -15.64
N SER A 221 -13.92 27.53 -15.01
CA SER A 221 -12.67 28.30 -14.94
C SER A 221 -12.08 28.53 -16.33
N GLN A 222 -11.68 29.77 -16.59
CA GLN A 222 -11.18 30.21 -17.90
C GLN A 222 -9.65 30.20 -17.96
N ASP A 223 -9.00 30.28 -16.80
CA ASP A 223 -7.57 30.45 -16.62
C ASP A 223 -7.11 29.86 -15.27
N ASN A 224 -5.79 29.85 -15.04
CA ASN A 224 -5.20 29.34 -13.81
C ASN A 224 -5.62 30.16 -12.57
N VAL A 225 -5.84 31.46 -12.72
CA VAL A 225 -6.30 32.34 -11.64
C VAL A 225 -7.69 31.93 -11.14
N SER A 226 -8.67 31.83 -12.03
CA SER A 226 -10.04 31.44 -11.69
C SER A 226 -10.13 30.00 -11.17
N LEU A 227 -9.25 29.11 -11.62
CA LEU A 227 -9.15 27.75 -11.07
C LEU A 227 -8.57 27.75 -9.66
N ALA A 228 -7.46 28.47 -9.43
CA ALA A 228 -6.84 28.60 -8.11
C ALA A 228 -7.83 29.15 -7.07
N ILE A 229 -8.65 30.14 -7.45
CA ILE A 229 -9.73 30.69 -6.61
C ILE A 229 -10.79 29.62 -6.32
N SER A 230 -11.26 28.87 -7.32
CA SER A 230 -12.26 27.81 -7.12
C SER A 230 -11.76 26.72 -6.15
N VAL A 231 -10.48 26.37 -6.26
CA VAL A 231 -9.81 25.42 -5.35
C VAL A 231 -9.69 26.01 -3.94
N ALA A 232 -9.31 27.29 -3.82
CA ALA A 232 -9.23 27.98 -2.54
C ALA A 232 -10.58 28.03 -1.82
N GLN A 233 -11.65 28.39 -2.52
CA GLN A 233 -13.01 28.44 -1.97
C GLN A 233 -13.52 27.06 -1.53
N THR A 234 -13.10 26.00 -2.22
CA THR A 234 -13.46 24.63 -1.82
C THR A 234 -12.68 24.16 -0.60
N GLY A 235 -11.36 24.40 -0.57
CA GLY A 235 -10.49 23.91 0.50
C GLY A 235 -10.55 24.75 1.78
N TRP A 236 -10.73 26.07 1.65
CA TRP A 236 -10.61 27.06 2.71
C TRP A 236 -11.88 27.91 2.83
N ALA A 237 -13.05 27.27 2.73
CA ALA A 237 -14.36 27.93 2.85
C ALA A 237 -14.56 28.71 4.17
N SER A 238 -13.83 28.35 5.22
CA SER A 238 -13.84 29.05 6.53
C SER A 238 -12.79 30.16 6.64
N GLY A 239 -12.10 30.49 5.55
CA GLY A 239 -10.98 31.43 5.51
C GLY A 239 -9.61 30.78 5.73
N SER A 240 -8.57 31.56 5.49
CA SER A 240 -7.17 31.20 5.72
C SER A 240 -6.36 32.43 6.13
N ALA A 241 -5.62 32.35 7.23
CA ALA A 241 -4.71 33.44 7.65
C ALA A 241 -3.49 33.59 6.72
N ASN A 242 -3.16 32.54 5.96
CA ASN A 242 -1.98 32.46 5.11
C ASN A 242 -2.39 32.22 3.66
N VAL A 243 -1.71 32.86 2.71
CA VAL A 243 -1.84 32.60 1.27
C VAL A 243 -0.47 32.40 0.67
N ILE A 244 -0.31 31.42 -0.21
CA ILE A 244 0.85 31.30 -1.09
C ILE A 244 0.49 31.96 -2.42
N LEU A 245 1.30 32.91 -2.89
CA LEU A 245 1.10 33.62 -4.15
C LEU A 245 2.20 33.23 -5.14
N THR A 246 1.82 32.71 -6.30
CA THR A 246 2.73 32.36 -7.39
C THR A 246 2.31 33.08 -8.67
N ARG A 247 3.16 33.00 -9.71
CA ARG A 247 2.75 33.36 -11.06
C ARG A 247 1.84 32.31 -11.68
N ASP A 248 1.06 32.72 -12.69
CA ASP A 248 0.05 31.90 -13.36
C ASP A 248 0.52 31.25 -14.68
N ASP A 249 1.70 31.62 -15.19
CA ASP A 249 2.18 31.26 -16.52
C ASP A 249 3.50 30.44 -16.54
N GLN A 250 4.20 30.30 -15.41
CA GLN A 250 5.39 29.44 -15.24
C GLN A 250 5.40 28.82 -13.83
N PHE A 251 5.54 27.50 -13.73
CA PHE A 251 5.32 26.78 -12.47
C PHE A 251 6.59 26.27 -11.78
N SER A 252 7.78 26.52 -12.34
CA SER A 252 9.04 25.97 -11.83
C SER A 252 9.30 26.27 -10.35
N ASP A 253 9.05 27.52 -9.91
CA ASP A 253 9.19 27.93 -8.51
C ASP A 253 8.11 27.32 -7.59
N ALA A 254 6.95 26.97 -8.16
CA ALA A 254 5.79 26.52 -7.40
C ALA A 254 5.73 24.99 -7.22
N LEU A 255 6.55 24.21 -7.91
CA LEU A 255 6.52 22.73 -7.85
C LEU A 255 6.71 22.17 -6.44
N ALA A 256 7.49 22.85 -5.61
CA ALA A 256 7.73 22.47 -4.22
C ALA A 256 6.75 23.11 -3.23
N ALA A 257 5.74 23.84 -3.70
CA ALA A 257 4.86 24.65 -2.82
C ALA A 257 3.77 23.83 -2.12
N ALA A 258 3.40 22.63 -2.60
CA ALA A 258 2.34 21.84 -1.97
C ALA A 258 2.66 21.42 -0.52
N PRO A 259 3.88 20.93 -0.19
CA PRO A 259 4.27 20.72 1.22
C PRO A 259 4.23 22.01 2.07
N LEU A 260 4.58 23.15 1.49
CA LEU A 260 4.50 24.45 2.18
C LEU A 260 3.04 24.85 2.43
N SER A 261 2.17 24.65 1.44
CA SER A 261 0.72 24.88 1.56
C SER A 261 0.13 24.08 2.72
N LYS A 262 0.46 22.78 2.83
CA LYS A 262 0.02 21.95 3.95
C LYS A 262 0.59 22.44 5.28
N LYS A 263 1.87 22.81 5.32
CA LYS A 263 2.53 23.31 6.54
C LYS A 263 1.90 24.60 7.07
N LEU A 264 1.51 25.50 6.17
CA LEU A 264 0.93 26.80 6.51
C LEU A 264 -0.60 26.79 6.58
N ASP A 265 -1.23 25.66 6.24
CA ASP A 265 -2.66 25.55 5.94
C ASP A 265 -3.15 26.66 4.98
N ALA A 266 -2.43 26.87 3.87
CA ALA A 266 -2.62 28.01 2.97
C ALA A 266 -3.00 27.58 1.54
N PRO A 267 -3.99 28.20 0.88
CA PRO A 267 -4.21 27.98 -0.54
C PRO A 267 -3.05 28.54 -1.38
N ILE A 268 -2.85 27.94 -2.56
CA ILE A 268 -1.99 28.49 -3.61
C ILE A 268 -2.88 29.31 -4.54
N LEU A 269 -2.70 30.63 -4.53
CA LEU A 269 -3.32 31.56 -5.47
C LEU A 269 -2.30 32.00 -6.52
N MET A 270 -2.81 32.40 -7.68
CA MET A 270 -1.99 32.73 -8.85
C MET A 270 -2.27 34.16 -9.33
N THR A 271 -1.28 34.78 -9.96
CA THR A 271 -1.39 36.11 -10.56
C THR A 271 -0.46 36.26 -11.75
N ASN A 272 -0.70 37.24 -12.61
CA ASN A 272 0.30 37.62 -13.61
C ASN A 272 1.60 38.10 -12.96
N SER A 273 2.74 37.86 -13.62
CA SER A 273 4.07 38.20 -13.11
C SER A 273 4.30 39.69 -12.85
N SER A 274 3.64 40.57 -13.61
CA SER A 274 3.87 42.01 -13.58
C SER A 274 2.78 42.81 -12.86
N LYS A 275 1.54 42.30 -12.86
CA LYS A 275 0.37 42.95 -12.28
C LYS A 275 -0.43 41.97 -11.40
N LEU A 276 -0.80 42.41 -10.19
CA LEU A 276 -1.70 41.65 -9.32
C LEU A 276 -3.08 41.54 -9.98
N ASP A 277 -3.60 40.32 -10.13
CA ASP A 277 -4.96 40.10 -10.62
C ASP A 277 -5.98 40.53 -9.56
N ASP A 278 -6.95 41.34 -9.96
CA ASP A 278 -7.97 41.88 -9.06
C ASP A 278 -8.83 40.77 -8.43
N ARG A 279 -9.05 39.65 -9.15
CA ARG A 279 -9.78 38.48 -8.64
C ARG A 279 -8.98 37.79 -7.53
N THR A 280 -7.66 37.71 -7.70
CA THR A 280 -6.75 37.15 -6.69
C THR A 280 -6.72 38.02 -5.44
N LEU A 281 -6.66 39.35 -5.60
CA LEU A 281 -6.72 40.26 -4.45
C LEU A 281 -8.05 40.14 -3.70
N ALA A 282 -9.18 40.05 -4.43
CA ALA A 282 -10.50 39.86 -3.82
C ALA A 282 -10.57 38.53 -3.04
N GLU A 283 -9.99 37.45 -3.57
CA GLU A 283 -9.95 36.16 -2.87
C GLU A 283 -9.05 36.21 -1.62
N ILE A 284 -7.88 36.88 -1.68
CA ILE A 284 -7.02 37.12 -0.51
C ILE A 284 -7.80 37.82 0.62
N GLN A 285 -8.62 38.83 0.26
CA GLN A 285 -9.48 39.55 1.19
C GLN A 285 -10.60 38.66 1.73
N SER A 286 -11.27 37.90 0.86
CA SER A 286 -12.35 36.96 1.21
C SER A 286 -11.90 35.89 2.21
N LEU A 287 -10.68 35.36 2.02
CA LEU A 287 -10.05 34.40 2.92
C LEU A 287 -9.71 35.01 4.29
N GLY A 288 -9.72 36.34 4.43
CA GLY A 288 -9.29 37.03 5.65
C GLY A 288 -7.79 36.94 5.90
N ALA A 289 -6.99 36.76 4.83
CA ALA A 289 -5.56 36.52 4.93
C ALA A 289 -4.82 37.68 5.61
N LYS A 290 -3.75 37.33 6.34
CA LYS A 290 -2.85 38.26 7.04
C LYS A 290 -1.42 38.14 6.55
N ASN A 291 -1.01 36.93 6.18
CA ASN A 291 0.32 36.63 5.69
C ASN A 291 0.26 36.18 4.23
N ILE A 292 1.12 36.75 3.40
CA ILE A 292 1.27 36.37 1.99
C ILE A 292 2.69 35.87 1.77
N TYR A 293 2.80 34.63 1.29
CA TYR A 293 4.06 33.98 0.96
C TYR A 293 4.21 34.00 -0.56
N ILE A 294 5.00 34.94 -1.07
CA ILE A 294 5.31 34.99 -2.51
C ILE A 294 6.37 33.92 -2.80
N VAL A 295 6.04 32.96 -3.65
CA VAL A 295 6.97 31.92 -4.10
C VAL A 295 7.50 32.30 -5.48
N GLY A 296 8.82 32.48 -5.55
CA GLY A 296 9.53 32.90 -6.76
C GLY A 296 10.12 34.31 -6.69
N GLY A 297 11.14 34.55 -7.51
CA GLY A 297 11.88 35.80 -7.56
C GLY A 297 11.06 36.98 -8.11
N THR A 298 11.69 38.16 -8.22
CA THR A 298 11.03 39.38 -8.73
C THR A 298 10.66 39.29 -10.21
N VAL A 299 11.28 38.39 -10.98
CA VAL A 299 10.86 38.06 -12.35
C VAL A 299 9.59 37.21 -12.36
N ALA A 300 9.39 36.38 -11.32
CA ALA A 300 8.21 35.54 -11.21
C ALA A 300 7.00 36.36 -10.74
N VAL A 301 7.16 37.09 -9.64
CA VAL A 301 6.14 38.02 -9.11
C VAL A 301 6.84 39.33 -8.78
N SER A 302 6.49 40.40 -9.51
CA SER A 302 7.22 41.67 -9.48
C SER A 302 7.36 42.26 -8.07
N GLN A 303 8.40 43.08 -7.89
CA GLN A 303 8.58 43.84 -6.65
C GLN A 303 7.39 44.79 -6.42
N THR A 304 6.84 45.37 -7.50
CA THR A 304 5.65 46.23 -7.44
C THR A 304 4.44 45.53 -6.81
N ILE A 305 4.21 44.25 -7.13
CA ILE A 305 3.14 43.46 -6.52
C ILE A 305 3.41 43.29 -5.01
N GLN A 306 4.64 42.93 -4.65
CA GLN A 306 5.03 42.78 -3.24
C GLN A 306 4.84 44.09 -2.45
N ASP A 307 5.27 45.22 -3.00
CA ASP A 307 5.17 46.53 -2.35
C ASP A 307 3.70 46.94 -2.17
N SER A 308 2.86 46.69 -3.18
CA SER A 308 1.42 46.93 -3.12
C SER A 308 0.77 46.12 -1.99
N LEU A 309 1.08 44.82 -1.89
CA LEU A 309 0.54 43.94 -0.85
C LEU A 309 1.08 44.27 0.55
N SER A 310 2.33 44.72 0.65
CA SER A 310 2.98 45.03 1.94
C SER A 310 2.36 46.22 2.67
N SER A 311 1.52 47.01 1.99
CA SER A 311 0.74 48.08 2.61
C SER A 311 -0.36 47.58 3.57
N GLN A 312 -0.81 46.33 3.40
CA GLN A 312 -1.95 45.76 4.12
C GLN A 312 -1.69 44.38 4.72
N TYR A 313 -0.67 43.67 4.23
CA TYR A 313 -0.37 42.28 4.62
C TYR A 313 1.08 42.12 5.06
N THR A 314 1.35 41.09 5.85
CA THR A 314 2.73 40.66 6.12
C THR A 314 3.21 39.81 4.94
N VAL A 315 4.10 40.36 4.11
CA VAL A 315 4.56 39.69 2.90
C VAL A 315 5.96 39.09 3.10
N THR A 316 6.09 37.79 2.85
CA THR A 316 7.35 37.06 2.85
C THR A 316 7.61 36.51 1.46
N ARG A 317 8.75 36.87 0.84
CA ARG A 317 9.20 36.24 -0.40
C ARG A 317 10.10 35.04 -0.11
N ILE A 318 9.83 33.91 -0.74
CA ILE A 318 10.64 32.69 -0.72
C ILE A 318 11.14 32.47 -2.15
N ALA A 319 12.41 32.75 -2.39
CA ALA A 319 12.97 32.77 -3.73
C ALA A 319 14.50 32.64 -3.70
N GLY A 320 15.04 31.80 -4.57
CA GLY A 320 16.45 31.80 -4.89
C GLY A 320 16.73 32.36 -6.28
N GLN A 321 17.97 32.17 -6.77
CA GLN A 321 18.34 32.64 -8.10
C GLN A 321 17.69 31.78 -9.19
N GLN A 322 17.57 30.48 -8.92
CA GLN A 322 16.93 29.50 -9.80
C GLN A 322 15.86 28.69 -9.07
N ALA A 323 15.07 27.92 -9.81
CA ALA A 323 13.94 27.15 -9.26
C ALA A 323 14.38 26.14 -8.18
N TYR A 324 15.53 25.49 -8.35
CA TYR A 324 16.09 24.59 -7.34
C TYR A 324 16.54 25.31 -6.06
N ASP A 325 16.96 26.57 -6.16
CA ASP A 325 17.28 27.39 -4.98
C ASP A 325 15.99 27.80 -4.24
N THR A 326 14.94 28.14 -4.98
CA THR A 326 13.60 28.37 -4.43
C THR A 326 13.09 27.12 -3.71
N ALA A 327 13.20 25.95 -4.33
CA ALA A 327 12.82 24.67 -3.74
C ALA A 327 13.62 24.37 -2.45
N ALA A 328 14.94 24.64 -2.44
CA ALA A 328 15.76 24.51 -1.23
C ALA A 328 15.27 25.43 -0.10
N GLN A 329 14.91 26.68 -0.38
CA GLN A 329 14.36 27.58 0.63
C GLN A 329 12.98 27.15 1.13
N ILE A 330 12.13 26.64 0.23
CA ILE A 330 10.83 26.06 0.62
C ILE A 330 11.06 24.87 1.55
N SER A 331 11.99 23.98 1.21
CA SER A 331 12.30 22.79 2.02
C SER A 331 12.71 23.15 3.45
N ALA A 332 13.45 24.25 3.65
CA ALA A 332 13.83 24.73 4.97
C ALA A 332 12.64 25.21 5.81
N LYS A 333 11.56 25.67 5.17
CA LYS A 333 10.30 26.06 5.86
C LYS A 333 9.40 24.86 6.15
N VAL A 334 9.38 23.88 5.25
CA VAL A 334 8.60 22.64 5.37
C VAL A 334 9.18 21.77 6.49
N GLY A 335 10.51 21.57 6.47
CA GLY A 335 11.21 20.61 7.31
C GLY A 335 11.25 19.23 6.65
N ILE A 336 11.46 18.21 7.47
CA ILE A 336 11.44 16.80 7.08
C ILE A 336 10.73 15.98 8.15
N ASP A 337 10.10 14.89 7.74
CA ASP A 337 9.40 13.98 8.64
C ASP A 337 10.37 13.01 9.35
N SER A 338 9.82 12.11 10.17
CA SER A 338 10.59 11.10 10.90
C SER A 338 11.21 10.03 10.01
N THR A 339 10.78 9.90 8.76
CA THR A 339 11.37 8.95 7.80
C THR A 339 12.66 9.49 7.17
N GLN A 340 12.96 10.79 7.38
CA GLN A 340 14.11 11.47 6.80
C GLN A 340 14.18 11.29 5.27
N THR A 341 13.00 11.28 4.63
CA THR A 341 12.86 11.12 3.17
C THR A 341 12.77 12.47 2.49
N VAL A 342 13.55 12.64 1.42
CA VAL A 342 13.45 13.78 0.50
C VAL A 342 13.14 13.29 -0.90
N TYR A 343 12.16 13.93 -1.52
CA TYR A 343 11.79 13.68 -2.92
C TYR A 343 12.56 14.64 -3.83
N ILE A 344 13.16 14.13 -4.90
CA ILE A 344 13.91 14.93 -5.87
C ILE A 344 13.31 14.71 -7.26
N ALA A 345 12.88 15.80 -7.90
CA ALA A 345 12.40 15.80 -9.28
C ALA A 345 13.31 16.66 -10.16
N ASN A 346 13.29 16.43 -11.48
CA ASN A 346 13.95 17.35 -12.41
C ASN A 346 13.14 18.64 -12.55
N TYR A 347 13.80 19.80 -12.51
CA TYR A 347 13.12 21.11 -12.59
C TYR A 347 12.32 21.34 -13.89
N ALA A 348 12.72 20.68 -14.99
CA ALA A 348 12.08 20.73 -16.30
C ALA A 348 11.09 19.57 -16.53
N ALA A 349 11.17 18.48 -15.77
CA ALA A 349 10.21 17.37 -15.82
C ALA A 349 9.07 17.60 -14.81
N ILE A 350 8.34 18.70 -15.00
CA ILE A 350 7.29 19.20 -14.09
C ILE A 350 6.27 18.13 -13.64
N PRO A 351 5.73 17.27 -14.52
CA PRO A 351 4.71 16.30 -14.12
C PRO A 351 5.15 15.36 -12.97
N ASP A 352 6.42 14.96 -12.93
CA ASP A 352 6.91 14.02 -11.91
C ASP A 352 6.89 14.67 -10.51
N ALA A 353 7.21 15.96 -10.41
CA ALA A 353 7.11 16.73 -9.17
C ALA A 353 5.64 16.92 -8.73
N ILE A 354 4.73 17.13 -9.67
CA ILE A 354 3.30 17.28 -9.39
C ILE A 354 2.71 15.96 -8.88
N ALA A 355 3.08 14.82 -9.49
CA ALA A 355 2.57 13.51 -9.11
C ALA A 355 2.83 13.15 -7.63
N ILE A 356 3.98 13.54 -7.08
CA ILE A 356 4.33 13.29 -5.68
C ILE A 356 3.72 14.31 -4.71
N SER A 357 3.31 15.49 -5.21
CA SER A 357 3.12 16.69 -4.39
C SER A 357 2.16 16.50 -3.22
N ALA A 358 1.02 15.85 -3.45
CA ALA A 358 0.03 15.60 -2.40
C ALA A 358 0.56 14.64 -1.32
N PHE A 359 1.25 13.56 -1.72
CA PHE A 359 1.82 12.59 -0.77
C PHE A 359 2.97 13.19 0.04
N ALA A 360 3.89 13.91 -0.62
CA ALA A 360 4.99 14.60 0.06
C ALA A 360 4.45 15.60 1.10
N ALA A 361 3.40 16.35 0.72
CA ALA A 361 2.75 17.29 1.63
C ALA A 361 2.06 16.59 2.80
N GLU A 362 1.33 15.49 2.57
CA GLU A 362 0.70 14.69 3.64
C GLU A 362 1.73 14.17 4.65
N GLN A 363 2.87 13.69 4.16
CA GLN A 363 3.96 13.17 5.00
C GLN A 363 4.73 14.27 5.72
N GLY A 364 4.71 15.51 5.22
CA GLY A 364 5.60 16.57 5.67
C GLY A 364 7.03 16.43 5.11
N SER A 365 7.17 15.74 3.99
CA SER A 365 8.43 15.53 3.28
C SER A 365 8.64 16.65 2.25
N PRO A 366 9.86 17.21 2.14
CA PRO A 366 10.13 18.27 1.19
C PRO A 366 10.38 17.70 -0.22
N ILE A 367 10.14 18.56 -1.21
CA ILE A 367 10.49 18.32 -2.62
C ILE A 367 11.65 19.25 -2.96
N LEU A 368 12.75 18.67 -3.43
CA LEU A 368 13.87 19.41 -4.01
C LEU A 368 13.91 19.19 -5.52
N LEU A 369 14.64 20.06 -6.22
CA LEU A 369 14.79 20.00 -7.66
C LEU A 369 16.24 19.75 -8.06
N THR A 370 16.43 19.02 -9.16
CA THR A 370 17.75 18.73 -9.74
C THR A 370 17.80 19.14 -11.21
N GLU A 371 19.01 19.29 -11.74
CA GLU A 371 19.23 19.25 -13.18
C GLU A 371 19.25 17.80 -13.67
N ARG A 372 19.33 17.64 -15.00
CA ARG A 372 19.36 16.31 -15.62
C ARG A 372 20.53 15.48 -15.13
N ASP A 373 21.74 16.03 -15.19
CA ASP A 373 22.98 15.27 -15.05
C ASP A 373 23.86 15.77 -13.88
N SER A 374 23.36 16.71 -13.07
CA SER A 374 24.08 17.28 -11.92
C SER A 374 23.13 17.63 -10.77
N VAL A 375 23.61 17.51 -9.53
CA VAL A 375 22.89 17.98 -8.34
C VAL A 375 23.28 19.43 -8.07
N PRO A 376 22.34 20.39 -8.09
CA PRO A 376 22.64 21.77 -7.74
C PRO A 376 23.17 21.89 -6.30
N SER A 377 24.09 22.83 -6.08
CA SER A 377 24.72 23.02 -4.76
C SER A 377 23.71 23.36 -3.65
N SER A 378 22.64 24.09 -3.98
CA SER A 378 21.54 24.38 -3.05
C SER A 378 20.72 23.14 -2.69
N THR A 379 20.52 22.23 -3.64
CA THR A 379 19.88 20.92 -3.39
C THR A 379 20.75 20.05 -2.49
N ALA A 380 22.04 19.92 -2.79
CA ALA A 380 22.99 19.16 -1.95
C ALA A 380 23.08 19.74 -0.52
N LYS A 381 23.11 21.07 -0.40
CA LYS A 381 23.08 21.75 0.90
C LYS A 381 21.78 21.48 1.65
N ALA A 382 20.63 21.58 0.99
CA ALA A 382 19.33 21.32 1.61
C ALA A 382 19.23 19.88 2.14
N LEU A 383 19.71 18.88 1.38
CA LEU A 383 19.76 17.48 1.85
C LEU A 383 20.57 17.34 3.14
N THR A 384 21.72 18.03 3.22
CA THR A 384 22.58 18.04 4.41
C THR A 384 21.91 18.73 5.59
N ASP A 385 21.34 19.91 5.38
CA ASP A 385 20.69 20.71 6.43
C ASP A 385 19.46 20.00 7.01
N LEU A 386 18.70 19.31 6.15
CA LEU A 386 17.56 18.48 6.54
C LEU A 386 17.97 17.16 7.20
N LYS A 387 19.26 16.81 7.16
CA LYS A 387 19.77 15.50 7.61
C LYS A 387 19.04 14.34 6.92
N ALA A 388 18.86 14.45 5.61
CA ALA A 388 18.22 13.41 4.82
C ALA A 388 18.98 12.08 4.95
N SER A 389 18.24 10.97 5.01
CA SER A 389 18.81 9.61 4.98
C SER A 389 18.32 8.84 3.76
N ASN A 390 17.08 9.10 3.34
CA ASN A 390 16.45 8.48 2.19
C ASN A 390 16.21 9.54 1.12
N VAL A 391 16.59 9.22 -0.11
CA VAL A 391 16.34 10.09 -1.27
C VAL A 391 15.56 9.31 -2.31
N VAL A 392 14.47 9.88 -2.80
CA VAL A 392 13.67 9.27 -3.86
C VAL A 392 13.70 10.16 -5.09
N LEU A 393 14.34 9.66 -6.15
CA LEU A 393 14.37 10.29 -7.46
C LEU A 393 13.06 10.02 -8.21
N LEU A 394 12.41 11.08 -8.68
CA LEU A 394 11.15 11.02 -9.40
C LEU A 394 11.40 11.25 -10.88
N GLY A 395 11.19 10.20 -11.67
CA GLY A 395 11.44 10.17 -13.11
C GLY A 395 12.54 9.19 -13.52
N GLY A 396 12.44 8.73 -14.77
CA GLY A 396 13.39 7.81 -15.38
C GLY A 396 14.76 8.45 -15.67
N THR A 397 15.69 7.63 -16.16
CA THR A 397 17.05 8.06 -16.52
C THR A 397 17.10 9.06 -17.68
N ALA A 398 15.99 9.23 -18.41
CA ALA A 398 15.80 10.23 -19.46
C ALA A 398 15.59 11.67 -18.92
N VAL A 399 15.21 11.82 -17.66
CA VAL A 399 15.03 13.15 -17.02
C VAL A 399 15.95 13.36 -15.81
N ILE A 400 16.32 12.30 -15.08
CA ILE A 400 17.35 12.37 -14.03
C ILE A 400 18.40 11.31 -14.35
N GLY A 401 19.54 11.73 -14.89
CA GLY A 401 20.63 10.87 -15.32
C GLY A 401 21.21 9.99 -14.20
N THR A 402 21.96 8.97 -14.60
CA THR A 402 22.63 8.06 -13.64
C THR A 402 23.75 8.76 -12.87
N SER A 403 24.30 9.87 -13.38
CA SER A 403 25.27 10.69 -12.65
C SER A 403 24.71 11.23 -11.33
N VAL A 404 23.49 11.78 -11.36
CA VAL A 404 22.78 12.28 -10.16
C VAL A 404 22.55 11.15 -9.15
N GLU A 405 22.09 9.99 -9.63
CA GLU A 405 21.86 8.82 -8.76
C GLU A 405 23.16 8.31 -8.13
N ASN A 406 24.25 8.24 -8.90
CA ASN A 406 25.56 7.81 -8.39
C ASN A 406 26.14 8.82 -7.38
N GLU A 407 26.00 10.13 -7.66
CA GLU A 407 26.45 11.19 -6.78
C GLU A 407 25.76 11.08 -5.41
N LEU A 408 24.42 10.97 -5.41
CA LEU A 408 23.62 10.87 -4.19
C LEU A 408 23.77 9.51 -3.50
N GLY A 409 23.93 8.42 -4.24
CA GLY A 409 24.09 7.06 -3.72
C GLY A 409 25.35 6.85 -2.88
N SER A 410 26.32 7.77 -2.99
CA SER A 410 27.52 7.78 -2.13
C SER A 410 27.23 8.18 -0.68
N GLN A 411 26.10 8.85 -0.42
CA GLN A 411 25.78 9.47 0.88
C GLN A 411 24.39 9.10 1.42
N TYR A 412 23.45 8.73 0.54
CA TYR A 412 22.04 8.51 0.90
C TYR A 412 21.55 7.14 0.41
N ASN A 413 20.49 6.64 1.04
CA ASN A 413 19.73 5.50 0.51
C ASN A 413 18.84 5.99 -0.64
N VAL A 414 19.34 5.85 -1.87
CA VAL A 414 18.67 6.34 -3.08
C VAL A 414 17.75 5.28 -3.66
N LYS A 415 16.50 5.66 -3.93
CA LYS A 415 15.55 4.90 -4.76
C LYS A 415 15.13 5.75 -5.94
N ARG A 416 14.76 5.10 -7.05
CA ARG A 416 14.20 5.76 -8.23
C ARG A 416 12.80 5.25 -8.51
N TRP A 417 11.87 6.18 -8.67
CA TRP A 417 10.50 5.95 -9.10
C TRP A 417 10.29 6.68 -10.43
N GLY A 418 10.40 5.96 -11.54
CA GLY A 418 10.29 6.54 -12.88
C GLY A 418 9.76 5.53 -13.89
N GLY A 419 8.74 5.92 -14.64
CA GLY A 419 8.10 5.12 -15.67
C GLY A 419 8.56 5.48 -17.09
N TYR A 420 7.89 4.91 -18.09
CA TYR A 420 8.11 5.24 -19.50
C TYR A 420 7.64 6.68 -19.81
N ASP A 421 6.51 7.08 -19.22
CA ASP A 421 5.94 8.41 -19.32
C ASP A 421 5.51 8.95 -17.93
N GLN A 422 4.95 10.17 -17.89
CA GLN A 422 4.53 10.81 -16.64
C GLN A 422 3.38 10.07 -15.92
N TYR A 423 2.53 9.35 -16.65
CA TYR A 423 1.41 8.61 -16.06
C TYR A 423 1.91 7.30 -15.45
N ASP A 424 2.92 6.69 -16.06
CA ASP A 424 3.61 5.53 -15.50
C ASP A 424 4.43 5.90 -14.25
N THR A 425 5.16 7.03 -14.28
CA THR A 425 5.83 7.54 -13.07
C THR A 425 4.83 7.78 -11.94
N GLN A 426 3.70 8.43 -12.24
CA GLN A 426 2.61 8.61 -11.28
C GLN A 426 2.09 7.28 -10.71
N ASN A 427 1.85 6.29 -11.56
CA ASN A 427 1.38 4.98 -11.11
C ASN A 427 2.39 4.27 -10.21
N ILE A 428 3.69 4.39 -10.49
CA ILE A 428 4.75 3.87 -9.62
C ILE A 428 4.72 4.57 -8.26
N ILE A 429 4.54 5.90 -8.22
CA ILE A 429 4.38 6.63 -6.96
C ILE A 429 3.18 6.09 -6.18
N PHE A 430 2.04 5.88 -6.83
CA PHE A 430 0.83 5.37 -6.18
C PHE A 430 1.04 3.96 -5.61
N GLN A 431 1.70 3.07 -6.35
CA GLN A 431 2.02 1.71 -5.87
C GLN A 431 2.92 1.72 -4.63
N ASN A 432 3.82 2.70 -4.53
CA ASN A 432 4.73 2.81 -3.38
C ASN A 432 4.07 3.48 -2.16
N LEU A 433 3.04 4.31 -2.34
CA LEU A 433 2.54 5.20 -1.28
C LEU A 433 1.06 5.04 -0.91
N PHE A 434 0.22 4.50 -1.80
CA PHE A 434 -1.19 4.31 -1.51
C PHE A 434 -1.38 3.19 -0.48
N ASN A 435 -2.00 3.53 0.65
CA ASN A 435 -2.11 2.61 1.78
C ASN A 435 -3.54 2.05 1.87
N THR A 436 -3.75 0.78 1.51
CA THR A 436 -5.08 0.14 1.58
C THR A 436 -5.62 -0.03 3.00
N GLN A 437 -4.78 0.01 4.03
CA GLN A 437 -5.18 -0.05 5.44
C GLN A 437 -5.63 1.32 5.96
N LYS A 438 -5.07 2.40 5.42
CA LYS A 438 -5.46 3.79 5.71
C LYS A 438 -5.53 4.59 4.40
N PRO A 439 -6.55 4.35 3.56
CA PRO A 439 -6.58 4.91 2.20
C PRO A 439 -6.68 6.43 2.23
N GLN A 440 -5.82 7.08 1.44
CA GLN A 440 -5.93 8.51 1.17
C GLN A 440 -7.23 8.80 0.41
N THR A 441 -7.95 9.84 0.82
CA THR A 441 -9.22 10.24 0.21
C THR A 441 -9.50 11.72 0.50
N PRO A 442 -10.06 12.51 -0.44
CA PRO A 442 -10.53 12.13 -1.78
C PRO A 442 -9.42 11.87 -2.81
N LEU A 443 -9.74 11.12 -3.87
CA LEU A 443 -8.94 11.09 -5.09
C LEU A 443 -9.34 12.25 -6.00
N TYR A 444 -8.40 13.10 -6.38
CA TYR A 444 -8.66 14.18 -7.33
C TYR A 444 -8.14 13.82 -8.72
N PHE A 445 -8.98 14.02 -9.74
CA PHE A 445 -8.55 13.93 -11.13
C PHE A 445 -8.32 15.34 -11.67
N ALA A 446 -7.12 15.61 -12.18
CA ALA A 446 -6.77 16.91 -12.73
C ALA A 446 -5.98 16.74 -14.04
N SER A 447 -5.95 17.79 -14.86
CA SER A 447 -5.15 17.74 -16.09
C SER A 447 -3.66 17.61 -15.77
N GLY A 448 -3.00 16.63 -16.38
CA GLY A 448 -1.54 16.44 -16.33
C GLY A 448 -0.77 17.20 -17.41
N LEU A 449 -1.46 18.06 -18.18
CA LEU A 449 -0.91 18.71 -19.37
C LEU A 449 -0.03 19.91 -18.97
N VAL A 450 1.17 19.62 -18.47
CA VAL A 450 2.27 20.59 -18.43
C VAL A 450 3.31 20.15 -19.44
N ARG A 451 3.09 20.44 -20.72
CA ARG A 451 4.13 20.26 -21.74
C ARG A 451 5.09 21.43 -21.67
N GLN A 452 6.38 21.19 -21.87
CA GLN A 452 7.37 22.26 -21.95
C GLN A 452 6.98 23.32 -23.00
N GLY A 453 6.33 22.92 -24.11
CA GLY A 453 5.78 23.83 -25.12
C GLY A 453 4.68 24.77 -24.60
N ASP A 454 3.79 24.27 -23.72
CA ASP A 454 2.71 25.05 -23.11
C ASP A 454 3.28 26.03 -22.06
N VAL A 455 4.33 25.59 -21.35
CA VAL A 455 5.13 26.45 -20.48
C VAL A 455 5.81 27.54 -21.32
N THR A 456 6.55 27.21 -22.38
CA THR A 456 7.23 28.23 -23.21
C THR A 456 6.29 29.19 -23.93
N SER A 457 5.03 28.80 -24.17
CA SER A 457 3.99 29.64 -24.78
C SER A 457 3.13 30.39 -23.75
N GLY A 458 3.41 30.25 -22.44
CA GLY A 458 2.76 31.00 -21.37
C GLY A 458 1.33 30.54 -21.05
N ASN A 459 0.92 29.34 -21.46
CA ASN A 459 -0.42 28.80 -21.18
C ASN A 459 -0.37 27.39 -20.54
N PRO A 460 0.49 27.13 -19.53
CA PRO A 460 0.51 25.82 -18.88
C PRO A 460 -0.77 25.61 -18.06
N LYS A 461 -1.23 24.36 -17.95
CA LYS A 461 -2.39 24.04 -17.09
C LYS A 461 -1.95 23.83 -15.65
N GLY A 462 -2.36 24.72 -14.76
CA GLY A 462 -2.03 24.69 -13.33
C GLY A 462 -2.87 23.71 -12.52
N ASP A 463 -3.82 23.01 -13.15
CA ASP A 463 -4.85 22.19 -12.50
C ASP A 463 -4.29 21.29 -11.40
N ALA A 464 -3.36 20.40 -11.76
CA ALA A 464 -2.82 19.42 -10.82
C ALA A 464 -1.94 20.06 -9.73
N LEU A 465 -1.26 21.17 -10.03
CA LEU A 465 -0.46 21.91 -9.06
C LEU A 465 -1.32 22.53 -7.95
N VAL A 466 -2.37 23.28 -8.31
CA VAL A 466 -3.26 23.87 -7.30
C VAL A 466 -4.09 22.81 -6.58
N THR A 467 -4.45 21.73 -7.29
CA THR A 467 -5.18 20.60 -6.70
C THR A 467 -4.34 19.87 -5.65
N ALA A 468 -3.01 19.80 -5.81
CA ALA A 468 -2.14 19.14 -4.83
C ALA A 468 -2.22 19.79 -3.44
N ALA A 469 -2.38 21.12 -3.36
CA ALA A 469 -2.60 21.84 -2.10
C ALA A 469 -3.93 21.42 -1.43
N LEU A 470 -5.01 21.33 -2.21
CA LEU A 470 -6.31 20.89 -1.73
C LEU A 470 -6.28 19.43 -1.27
N ALA A 471 -5.70 18.55 -2.09
CA ALA A 471 -5.55 17.14 -1.79
C ALA A 471 -4.76 16.94 -0.50
N ALA A 472 -3.61 17.62 -0.36
CA ALA A 472 -2.81 17.58 0.86
C ALA A 472 -3.60 18.05 2.09
N LYS A 473 -4.38 19.14 1.97
CA LYS A 473 -5.23 19.63 3.07
C LYS A 473 -6.24 18.56 3.52
N GLN A 474 -6.91 17.91 2.58
CA GLN A 474 -7.98 16.94 2.86
C GLN A 474 -7.50 15.52 3.17
N GLY A 475 -6.20 15.22 3.03
CA GLY A 475 -5.67 13.85 3.18
C GLY A 475 -5.94 12.97 1.95
N GLY A 476 -6.13 13.61 0.80
CA GLY A 476 -6.33 13.00 -0.50
C GLY A 476 -5.06 13.02 -1.36
N PHE A 477 -5.21 12.60 -2.62
CA PHE A 477 -4.12 12.59 -3.59
C PHE A 477 -4.62 12.94 -5.00
N VAL A 478 -3.69 13.26 -5.91
CA VAL A 478 -4.00 13.74 -7.26
C VAL A 478 -3.56 12.72 -8.30
N ALA A 479 -4.48 12.31 -9.16
CA ALA A 479 -4.21 11.59 -10.39
C ALA A 479 -4.31 12.54 -11.59
N MET A 480 -3.17 12.79 -12.21
CA MET A 480 -3.06 13.49 -13.48
C MET A 480 -3.58 12.60 -14.61
N ILE A 481 -4.37 13.19 -15.50
CA ILE A 481 -4.92 12.53 -16.68
C ILE A 481 -4.87 13.44 -17.92
N PRO A 482 -4.78 12.86 -19.14
CA PRO A 482 -5.11 13.55 -20.38
C PRO A 482 -6.58 14.00 -20.41
N GLN A 483 -6.90 14.91 -21.34
CA GLN A 483 -8.26 15.47 -21.46
C GLN A 483 -9.35 14.43 -21.73
N ASN A 484 -9.09 13.47 -22.62
CA ASN A 484 -10.13 12.60 -23.21
C ASN A 484 -9.81 11.11 -23.09
N SER A 485 -8.78 10.73 -22.33
CA SER A 485 -8.39 9.33 -22.18
C SER A 485 -7.90 9.03 -20.78
N LEU A 486 -8.17 7.81 -20.32
CA LEU A 486 -7.61 7.24 -19.11
C LEU A 486 -6.34 6.45 -19.45
N PRO A 487 -5.15 6.83 -18.95
CA PRO A 487 -3.92 6.06 -19.18
C PRO A 487 -4.06 4.62 -18.66
N SER A 488 -3.54 3.64 -19.39
CA SER A 488 -3.70 2.22 -19.04
C SER A 488 -3.13 1.87 -17.66
N SER A 489 -2.00 2.48 -17.29
CA SER A 489 -1.38 2.29 -15.97
C SER A 489 -2.26 2.81 -14.83
N LEU A 490 -2.90 3.97 -15.01
CA LEU A 490 -3.88 4.49 -14.06
C LEU A 490 -5.17 3.65 -14.04
N ASN A 491 -5.68 3.22 -15.19
CA ASN A 491 -6.86 2.34 -15.24
C ASN A 491 -6.65 1.07 -14.42
N TYR A 492 -5.49 0.44 -14.55
CA TYR A 492 -5.12 -0.72 -13.74
C TYR A 492 -5.16 -0.37 -12.25
N PHE A 493 -4.46 0.70 -11.83
CA PHE A 493 -4.49 1.13 -10.43
C PHE A 493 -5.92 1.34 -9.90
N LEU A 494 -6.77 2.04 -10.65
CA LEU A 494 -8.15 2.29 -10.24
C LEU A 494 -8.96 0.99 -10.14
N LEU A 495 -8.85 0.07 -11.10
CA LEU A 495 -9.59 -1.21 -11.05
C LEU A 495 -9.25 -2.05 -9.81
N PHE A 496 -7.97 -2.11 -9.43
CA PHE A 496 -7.52 -2.91 -8.29
C PHE A 496 -7.68 -2.18 -6.94
N ASN A 497 -7.83 -0.85 -6.96
CA ASN A 497 -7.96 -0.04 -5.75
C ASN A 497 -9.33 0.65 -5.60
N LYS A 498 -10.28 0.48 -6.53
CA LYS A 498 -11.56 1.19 -6.50
C LYS A 498 -12.31 0.99 -5.19
N GLY A 499 -12.25 -0.22 -4.63
CA GLY A 499 -12.87 -0.55 -3.35
C GLY A 499 -12.27 0.20 -2.16
N TYR A 500 -11.14 0.90 -2.31
CA TYR A 500 -10.49 1.75 -1.30
C TYR A 500 -10.65 3.25 -1.60
N ILE A 501 -11.19 3.61 -2.76
CA ILE A 501 -11.42 4.99 -3.19
C ILE A 501 -12.85 5.38 -2.83
N LYS A 502 -13.01 6.05 -1.68
CA LYS A 502 -14.34 6.43 -1.16
C LYS A 502 -14.96 7.61 -1.87
N GLN A 503 -14.11 8.56 -2.27
CA GLN A 503 -14.55 9.80 -2.89
C GLN A 503 -13.61 10.16 -4.02
N SER A 504 -14.18 10.69 -5.10
CA SER A 504 -13.37 11.36 -6.11
C SER A 504 -13.97 12.67 -6.58
N THR A 505 -13.12 13.59 -7.03
CA THR A 505 -13.52 14.89 -7.57
C THR A 505 -12.72 15.18 -8.82
N VAL A 506 -13.34 15.68 -9.88
CA VAL A 506 -12.61 16.26 -11.00
C VAL A 506 -12.32 17.73 -10.72
N VAL A 507 -11.09 18.17 -11.00
CA VAL A 507 -10.66 19.57 -10.84
C VAL A 507 -10.13 20.09 -12.17
N GLY A 508 -10.64 21.27 -12.56
CA GLY A 508 -10.34 21.91 -13.84
C GLY A 508 -11.55 21.94 -14.78
N ASN A 509 -11.42 22.73 -15.84
CA ASN A 509 -12.48 22.91 -16.82
C ASN A 509 -12.62 21.71 -17.77
N TYR A 510 -13.62 21.78 -18.65
CA TYR A 510 -13.90 20.71 -19.62
C TYR A 510 -12.84 20.54 -20.71
N ASN A 511 -11.96 21.54 -20.88
CA ASN A 511 -10.79 21.43 -21.75
C ASN A 511 -9.62 20.71 -21.03
N GLY A 512 -9.60 20.71 -19.69
CA GLY A 512 -8.65 19.97 -18.85
C GLY A 512 -8.99 18.49 -18.76
N VAL A 513 -10.24 18.19 -18.40
CA VAL A 513 -10.81 16.84 -18.29
C VAL A 513 -12.24 16.88 -18.83
N SER A 514 -12.54 16.14 -19.90
CA SER A 514 -13.86 16.20 -20.53
C SER A 514 -14.96 15.59 -19.65
N LEU A 515 -16.21 15.98 -19.92
CA LEU A 515 -17.36 15.43 -19.22
C LEU A 515 -17.55 13.93 -19.50
N ASP A 516 -17.25 13.48 -20.72
CA ASP A 516 -17.31 12.06 -21.08
C ASP A 516 -16.31 11.24 -20.26
N LEU A 517 -15.08 11.72 -20.10
CA LEU A 517 -14.07 11.05 -19.27
C LEU A 517 -14.47 11.08 -17.78
N GLU A 518 -15.01 12.19 -17.29
CA GLU A 518 -15.56 12.28 -15.92
C GLU A 518 -16.66 11.24 -15.66
N ASN A 519 -17.58 11.06 -16.61
CA ASN A 519 -18.62 10.05 -16.52
C ASN A 519 -18.05 8.61 -16.55
N GLN A 520 -17.03 8.35 -17.37
CA GLN A 520 -16.34 7.06 -17.41
C GLN A 520 -15.64 6.75 -16.07
N LEU A 521 -14.98 7.75 -15.47
CA LEU A 521 -14.34 7.60 -14.15
C LEU A 521 -15.35 7.29 -13.04
N ASN A 522 -16.50 7.95 -13.06
CA ASN A 522 -17.60 7.67 -12.12
C ASN A 522 -18.08 6.22 -12.23
N GLN A 523 -18.34 5.75 -13.45
CA GLN A 523 -18.77 4.37 -13.69
C GLN A 523 -17.71 3.35 -13.28
N LEU A 524 -16.43 3.66 -13.51
CA LEU A 524 -15.31 2.80 -13.14
C LEU A 524 -15.18 2.61 -11.63
N LEU A 525 -15.37 3.69 -10.87
CA LEU A 525 -15.18 3.72 -9.41
C LEU A 525 -16.42 3.35 -8.61
N ALA A 526 -17.61 3.35 -9.21
CA ALA A 526 -18.84 2.93 -8.56
C ALA A 526 -18.72 1.51 -7.97
N HIS A 527 -19.04 1.40 -6.68
CA HIS A 527 -19.13 0.15 -5.93
C HIS A 527 -20.09 0.29 -4.75
#